data_AF-A0A973A9E2-F1
#
_entry.id   AF-A0A973A9E2-F1
#
_cell.length_a   1.000
_cell.length_b   1.000
_cell.length_c   1.000
_cell.angle_alpha   90.00
_cell.angle_beta   90.00
_cell.angle_gamma   90.00
#
_symmetry.space_group_name_H-M   'P 1'
#
loop_
_entity.id
_entity.type
_entity.pdbx_description
1 polymer ?
#
loop_
_entity_poly.entity_id
_entity_poly.type
_entity_poly.pdbx_seq_one_letter_code
_entity_poly.pdbx_strand_id
1 'polypeptide(L)'
;MIDKIKALLQPRPWWMNLLWFFCLYMTFIYMPFDIFTKPFERWEEIWFGYTLVGWWAKATEPLHWLIYAGGAYGFWKMSPAMWPWAMVYSAQVTIAMVVFNLLEGGKGGGPIAALISGALFLIPTIALWRSKARFQPTTTP
;
A
#
# COMPACT_ATOMS: atom_id res chain seq x y z
N MET A 1 12.28 27.65 4.28
CA MET A 1 11.50 26.65 3.50
C MET A 1 12.02 25.23 3.74
N ILE A 2 13.32 25.00 3.56
CA ILE A 2 13.98 23.71 3.79
C ILE A 2 13.72 23.16 5.20
N ASP A 3 13.79 23.98 6.25
CA ASP A 3 13.60 23.50 7.62
C ASP A 3 12.17 23.03 7.90
N LYS A 4 11.17 23.63 7.25
CA LYS A 4 9.78 23.17 7.32
C LYS A 4 9.61 21.80 6.67
N ILE A 5 10.30 21.57 5.53
CA ILE A 5 10.30 20.27 4.84
C ILE A 5 10.99 19.22 5.71
N LYS A 6 12.15 19.55 6.30
CA LYS A 6 12.85 18.66 7.23
C LYS A 6 11.96 18.30 8.42
N ALA A 7 11.32 19.28 9.06
CA ALA A 7 10.43 19.06 10.19
C ALA A 7 9.23 18.15 9.83
N LEU A 8 8.70 18.24 8.60
CA LEU A 8 7.63 17.37 8.12
C LEU A 8 8.06 15.92 7.92
N LEU A 9 9.29 15.70 7.46
CA LEU A 9 9.82 14.37 7.11
C LEU A 9 10.49 13.65 8.29
N GLN A 10 11.10 14.40 9.21
CA GLN A 10 11.87 13.86 10.34
C GLN A 10 11.15 12.90 11.29
N PRO A 11 9.82 13.01 11.54
CA PRO A 11 9.12 12.06 12.40
C PRO A 11 9.20 10.60 11.89
N ARG A 12 9.53 10.42 10.60
CA ARG A 12 9.62 9.12 9.94
C ARG A 12 11.04 8.86 9.43
N PRO A 13 11.53 7.61 9.56
CA PRO A 13 12.65 7.15 8.74
C PRO A 13 12.38 7.36 7.24
N TRP A 14 13.45 7.51 6.45
CA TRP A 14 13.34 7.79 5.02
C TRP A 14 12.44 6.79 4.25
N TRP A 15 12.50 5.50 4.58
CA TRP A 15 11.71 4.47 3.92
C TRP A 15 10.20 4.58 4.21
N MET A 16 9.83 5.05 5.41
CA MET A 16 8.43 5.34 5.74
C MET A 16 7.94 6.59 5.01
N ASN A 17 8.82 7.57 4.76
CA ASN A 17 8.46 8.70 3.90
C ASN A 17 8.21 8.24 2.45
N LEU A 18 8.95 7.24 1.95
CA LEU A 18 8.68 6.65 0.64
C LEU A 18 7.29 5.98 0.59
N LEU A 19 6.93 5.19 1.60
CA LEU A 19 5.57 4.61 1.71
C LEU A 19 4.49 5.71 1.81
N TRP A 20 4.77 6.77 2.58
CA TRP A 20 3.86 7.90 2.71
C TRP A 20 3.63 8.64 1.39
N PHE A 21 4.70 8.93 0.64
CA PHE A 21 4.59 9.54 -0.69
C PHE A 21 3.85 8.63 -1.67
N PHE A 22 4.09 7.32 -1.61
CA PHE A 22 3.32 6.36 -2.40
C PHE A 22 1.82 6.43 -2.06
N CYS A 23 1.45 6.45 -0.77
CA CYS A 23 0.05 6.61 -0.37
C CYS A 23 -0.54 7.95 -0.85
N LEU A 24 0.20 9.06 -0.77
CA LEU A 24 -0.25 10.36 -1.27
C LEU A 24 -0.49 10.34 -2.79
N TYR A 25 0.45 9.78 -3.55
CA TYR A 25 0.32 9.62 -5.00
C TYR A 25 -0.91 8.78 -5.35
N MET A 26 -1.07 7.62 -4.69
CA MET A 26 -2.22 6.75 -4.93
C MET A 26 -3.54 7.45 -4.59
N THR A 27 -3.58 8.19 -3.47
CA THR A 27 -4.80 8.86 -3.00
C THR A 27 -5.22 10.04 -3.88
N PHE A 28 -4.29 10.90 -4.27
CA PHE A 28 -4.64 12.18 -4.91
C PHE A 28 -4.46 12.19 -6.42
N ILE A 29 -3.72 11.23 -6.99
CA ILE A 29 -3.37 11.23 -8.41
C ILE A 29 -3.87 9.95 -9.07
N TYR A 30 -3.34 8.80 -8.69
CA TYR A 30 -3.59 7.56 -9.43
C TYR A 30 -5.03 7.06 -9.28
N MET A 31 -5.53 6.85 -8.06
CA MET A 31 -6.88 6.30 -7.87
C MET A 31 -7.98 7.23 -8.38
N PRO A 32 -7.93 8.57 -8.20
CA PRO A 32 -8.91 9.45 -8.84
C PRO A 32 -8.90 9.31 -10.37
N PHE A 33 -7.72 9.27 -10.98
CA PHE A 33 -7.61 9.02 -12.42
C PHE A 33 -8.22 7.66 -12.80
N ASP A 34 -7.86 6.59 -12.09
CA ASP A 34 -8.35 5.23 -12.35
C ASP A 34 -9.89 5.13 -12.19
N ILE A 35 -10.42 5.72 -11.12
CA ILE A 35 -11.86 5.73 -10.83
C ILE A 35 -12.65 6.53 -11.87
N PHE A 36 -12.18 7.72 -12.26
CA PHE A 36 -13.01 8.62 -13.08
C PHE A 36 -12.76 8.55 -14.58
N THR A 37 -11.61 8.03 -15.03
CA THR A 37 -11.21 8.11 -16.45
C THR A 37 -11.02 6.76 -17.13
N LYS A 38 -10.83 5.67 -16.36
CA LYS A 38 -10.59 4.35 -16.94
C LYS A 38 -11.86 3.83 -17.62
N PRO A 39 -11.79 3.39 -18.89
CA PRO A 39 -12.94 2.85 -19.61
C PRO A 39 -13.28 1.44 -19.12
N PHE A 40 -14.53 1.02 -19.31
CA PHE A 40 -15.11 -0.22 -18.76
C PHE A 40 -14.30 -1.47 -19.10
N GLU A 41 -13.76 -1.55 -20.32
CA GLU A 41 -13.00 -2.70 -20.83
C GLU A 41 -11.68 -2.91 -20.08
N ARG A 42 -11.23 -1.90 -19.33
CA ARG A 42 -9.99 -1.94 -18.55
C ARG A 42 -10.24 -1.95 -17.05
N TRP A 43 -11.49 -2.08 -16.60
CA TRP A 43 -11.79 -2.17 -15.18
C TRP A 43 -11.28 -3.49 -14.62
N GLU A 44 -10.10 -3.41 -14.01
CA GLU A 44 -9.42 -4.50 -13.34
C GLU A 44 -8.92 -3.99 -11.98
N GLU A 45 -9.14 -4.78 -10.94
CA GLU A 45 -8.69 -4.51 -9.58
C GLU A 45 -8.17 -5.81 -8.96
N ILE A 46 -7.01 -5.77 -8.31
CA ILE A 46 -6.36 -6.98 -7.81
C ILE A 46 -6.54 -7.07 -6.30
N TRP A 47 -7.23 -8.12 -5.85
CA TRP A 47 -7.39 -8.45 -4.44
C TRP A 47 -6.81 -9.82 -4.13
N PHE A 48 -5.87 -9.87 -3.18
CA PHE A 48 -5.20 -11.11 -2.76
C PHE A 48 -4.54 -11.87 -3.91
N GLY A 49 -4.21 -11.18 -5.00
CA GLY A 49 -3.60 -11.76 -6.20
C GLY A 49 -4.59 -12.25 -7.25
N TYR A 50 -5.90 -12.09 -7.03
CA TYR A 50 -6.93 -12.38 -8.02
C TYR A 50 -7.40 -11.12 -8.73
N THR A 51 -7.57 -11.20 -10.04
CA THR A 51 -8.06 -10.09 -10.86
C THR A 51 -9.58 -10.04 -10.85
N LEU A 52 -10.18 -9.06 -10.16
CA LEU A 52 -11.59 -8.71 -10.36
C LEU A 52 -11.73 -7.89 -11.64
N VAL A 53 -12.82 -8.10 -12.38
CA VAL A 53 -13.08 -7.40 -13.65
C VAL A 53 -14.46 -6.75 -13.67
N GLY A 54 -14.60 -5.70 -14.48
CA GLY A 54 -15.88 -5.01 -14.70
C GLY A 54 -16.43 -4.38 -13.43
N TRP A 55 -17.74 -4.55 -13.17
CA TRP A 55 -18.41 -3.88 -12.05
C TRP A 55 -17.89 -4.28 -10.67
N TRP A 56 -17.39 -5.51 -10.50
CA TRP A 56 -16.81 -5.95 -9.22
C TRP A 56 -15.47 -5.25 -8.94
N ALA A 57 -14.66 -5.03 -9.97
CA ALA A 57 -13.48 -4.17 -9.86
C ALA A 57 -13.91 -2.76 -9.45
N LYS A 58 -14.88 -2.20 -10.18
CA LYS A 58 -15.33 -0.83 -9.96
C LYS A 58 -15.91 -0.56 -8.58
N ALA A 59 -16.63 -1.53 -8.03
CA ALA A 59 -17.22 -1.42 -6.70
C ALA A 59 -16.16 -1.47 -5.58
N THR A 60 -15.01 -2.10 -5.82
CA THR A 60 -13.95 -2.27 -4.83
C THR A 60 -12.80 -1.27 -4.98
N GLU A 61 -12.67 -0.60 -6.13
CA GLU A 61 -11.75 0.53 -6.34
C GLU A 61 -11.89 1.63 -5.24
N PRO A 62 -13.09 2.11 -4.85
CA PRO A 62 -13.23 3.08 -3.77
C PRO A 62 -12.71 2.56 -2.42
N LEU A 63 -12.86 1.27 -2.13
CA LEU A 63 -12.31 0.67 -0.92
C LEU A 63 -10.78 0.71 -0.96
N HIS A 64 -10.19 0.37 -2.11
CA HIS A 64 -8.74 0.42 -2.28
C HIS A 64 -8.21 1.85 -2.12
N TRP A 65 -8.94 2.82 -2.67
CA TRP A 65 -8.65 4.24 -2.50
C TRP A 65 -8.67 4.69 -1.04
N LEU A 66 -9.67 4.26 -0.26
CA LEU A 66 -9.76 4.56 1.17
C LEU A 66 -8.59 3.96 1.97
N ILE A 67 -8.07 2.79 1.58
CA ILE A 67 -6.87 2.22 2.19
C ILE A 67 -5.66 3.15 1.96
N TYR A 68 -5.47 3.65 0.74
CA TYR A 68 -4.40 4.60 0.45
C TYR A 68 -4.58 5.94 1.18
N ALA A 69 -5.81 6.46 1.26
CA ALA A 69 -6.12 7.67 2.02
C ALA A 69 -5.84 7.49 3.52
N GLY A 70 -6.22 6.34 4.06
CA GLY A 70 -5.90 5.92 5.43
C GLY A 70 -4.40 5.84 5.67
N GLY A 71 -3.64 5.27 4.72
CA GLY A 71 -2.19 5.24 4.76
C GLY A 71 -1.55 6.63 4.70
N ALA A 72 -2.04 7.50 3.82
CA ALA A 72 -1.55 8.87 3.67
C ALA A 72 -1.74 9.67 4.96
N TYR A 73 -2.95 9.61 5.54
CA TYR A 73 -3.24 10.30 6.80
C TYR A 73 -2.52 9.65 7.99
N GLY A 74 -2.53 8.33 8.06
CA GLY A 74 -1.95 7.57 9.17
C GLY A 74 -0.43 7.72 9.26
N PHE A 75 0.30 7.65 8.15
CA PHE A 75 1.74 7.93 8.15
C PHE A 75 2.02 9.42 8.43
N TRP A 76 1.20 10.34 7.93
CA TRP A 76 1.37 11.76 8.22
C TRP A 76 1.28 12.04 9.73
N LYS A 77 0.26 11.49 10.39
CA LYS A 77 0.02 11.66 11.83
C LYS A 77 0.78 10.70 12.72
N MET A 78 1.53 9.75 12.14
CA MET A 78 2.13 8.64 12.89
C MET A 78 1.10 7.96 13.80
N SER A 79 -0.12 7.74 13.29
CA SER A 79 -1.25 7.22 14.06
C SER A 79 -0.92 5.85 14.64
N PRO A 80 -1.26 5.57 15.91
CA PRO A 80 -1.08 4.26 16.50
C PRO A 80 -1.75 3.15 15.69
N ALA A 81 -2.88 3.43 15.04
CA ALA A 81 -3.58 2.46 14.21
C ALA A 81 -2.78 2.00 12.96
N MET A 82 -1.81 2.79 12.48
CA MET A 82 -0.96 2.37 11.35
C MET A 82 -0.16 1.11 11.65
N TRP A 83 0.12 0.88 12.93
CA TRP A 83 0.49 -0.44 13.41
C TRP A 83 -0.71 -1.05 14.16
N PRO A 84 -1.33 -2.16 13.71
CA PRO A 84 -0.76 -3.14 12.78
C PRO A 84 -1.22 -2.97 11.32
N TRP A 85 -2.14 -2.05 10.99
CA TRP A 85 -2.85 -2.10 9.71
C TRP A 85 -1.96 -1.92 8.47
N ALA A 86 -0.93 -1.08 8.53
CA ALA A 86 0.02 -0.96 7.42
C ALA A 86 0.82 -2.25 7.20
N MET A 87 1.16 -2.97 8.28
CA MET A 87 1.82 -4.27 8.21
C MET A 87 0.87 -5.32 7.61
N VAL A 88 -0.38 -5.36 8.06
CA VAL A 88 -1.39 -6.30 7.53
C VAL A 88 -1.60 -6.08 6.03
N TYR A 89 -1.76 -4.84 5.60
CA TYR A 89 -1.92 -4.52 4.20
C TYR A 89 -0.65 -4.86 3.38
N SER A 90 0.54 -4.53 3.88
CA SER A 90 1.81 -4.91 3.24
C SER A 90 1.97 -6.44 3.13
N ALA A 91 1.56 -7.19 4.15
CA ALA A 91 1.55 -8.65 4.12
C ALA A 91 0.56 -9.18 3.07
N GLN A 92 -0.62 -8.56 2.98
CA GLN A 92 -1.60 -8.89 1.95
C GLN A 92 -1.05 -8.62 0.54
N VAL A 93 -0.36 -7.51 0.30
CA VAL A 93 0.32 -7.22 -0.98
C VAL A 93 1.40 -8.26 -1.27
N THR A 94 2.17 -8.67 -0.27
CA THR A 94 3.18 -9.73 -0.41
C THR A 94 2.55 -11.04 -0.89
N ILE A 95 1.44 -11.45 -0.26
CA ILE A 95 0.67 -12.64 -0.66
C ILE A 95 0.11 -12.45 -2.07
N ALA A 96 -0.46 -11.29 -2.38
CA ALA A 96 -1.04 -11.00 -3.68
C ALA A 96 -0.01 -11.12 -4.81
N MET A 97 1.23 -10.67 -4.59
CA MET A 97 2.31 -10.78 -5.57
C MET A 97 2.69 -12.23 -5.85
N VAL A 98 2.71 -13.08 -4.82
CA VAL A 98 2.97 -14.53 -5.00
C VAL A 98 1.80 -15.19 -5.70
N VAL A 99 0.58 -14.98 -5.22
CA VAL A 99 -0.64 -15.60 -5.75
C VAL A 99 -0.86 -15.21 -7.21
N PHE A 100 -0.77 -13.92 -7.54
CA PHE A 100 -0.95 -13.42 -8.90
C PHE A 100 0.05 -14.07 -9.86
N ASN A 101 1.34 -14.05 -9.53
CA ASN A 101 2.37 -14.58 -10.42
C ASN A 101 2.28 -16.10 -10.61
N LEU A 102 1.71 -16.85 -9.65
CA LEU A 102 1.54 -18.29 -9.74
C LEU A 102 0.23 -18.71 -10.40
N LEU A 103 -0.86 -17.99 -10.14
CA LEU A 103 -2.22 -18.43 -10.46
C LEU A 103 -2.90 -17.65 -11.59
N GLU A 104 -2.54 -16.38 -11.83
CA GLU A 104 -3.15 -15.54 -12.87
C GLU A 104 -2.50 -15.77 -14.26
N GLY A 105 -2.30 -17.04 -14.62
CA GLY A 105 -1.95 -17.53 -15.96
C GLY A 105 -1.11 -16.57 -16.82
N GLY A 106 -1.59 -16.26 -18.04
CA GLY A 106 -0.91 -15.38 -19.00
C GLY A 106 -0.75 -13.91 -18.58
N LYS A 107 -1.26 -13.51 -17.41
CA LYS A 107 -1.02 -12.19 -16.81
C LYS A 107 0.10 -12.24 -15.74
N GLY A 108 0.27 -13.39 -15.08
CA GLY A 108 1.32 -13.63 -14.10
C GLY A 108 2.69 -13.93 -14.74
N GLY A 109 3.76 -13.68 -13.99
CA GLY A 109 5.15 -13.90 -14.44
C GLY A 109 5.73 -15.27 -14.09
N GLY A 110 4.95 -16.19 -13.51
CA GLY A 110 5.39 -17.52 -13.11
C GLY A 110 6.19 -17.57 -11.80
N PRO A 111 6.75 -18.74 -11.44
CA PRO A 111 7.37 -18.97 -10.13
C PRO A 111 8.56 -18.06 -9.79
N ILE A 112 9.39 -17.73 -10.77
CA ILE A 112 10.54 -16.84 -10.56
C ILE A 112 10.05 -15.42 -10.23
N ALA A 113 9.06 -14.91 -10.96
CA ALA A 113 8.48 -13.60 -10.68
C ALA A 113 7.77 -13.58 -9.32
N ALA A 114 7.08 -14.66 -8.95
CA ALA A 114 6.47 -14.82 -7.63
C ALA A 114 7.50 -14.73 -6.50
N LEU A 115 8.65 -15.41 -6.65
CA LEU A 115 9.73 -15.37 -5.66
C LEU A 115 10.33 -13.96 -5.54
N ILE A 116 10.66 -13.32 -6.66
CA ILE A 116 11.29 -11.99 -6.68
C ILE A 116 10.35 -10.94 -6.08
N SER A 117 9.11 -10.87 -6.58
CA SER A 117 8.12 -9.88 -6.12
C SER A 117 7.70 -10.13 -4.67
N GLY A 118 7.46 -11.39 -4.29
CA GLY A 118 7.17 -11.76 -2.90
C GLY A 118 8.29 -11.35 -1.95
N ALA A 119 9.55 -11.63 -2.29
CA ALA A 119 10.70 -11.20 -1.49
C ALA A 119 10.80 -9.67 -1.39
N LEU A 120 10.57 -8.96 -2.49
CA LEU A 120 10.61 -7.51 -2.53
C LEU A 120 9.57 -6.88 -1.58
N PHE A 121 8.32 -7.33 -1.63
CA PHE A 121 7.24 -6.79 -0.78
C PHE A 121 7.26 -7.34 0.65
N LEU A 122 7.97 -8.44 0.91
CA LEU A 122 8.21 -8.91 2.27
C LEU A 122 9.09 -7.92 3.08
N ILE A 123 9.98 -7.18 2.41
CA ILE A 123 10.86 -6.18 3.04
C ILE A 123 10.04 -5.11 3.82
N PRO A 124 9.13 -4.35 3.19
CA PRO A 124 8.30 -3.39 3.93
C PRO A 124 7.40 -4.06 4.96
N THR A 125 6.93 -5.29 4.71
CA THR A 125 6.11 -6.04 5.68
C THR A 125 6.86 -6.27 6.99
N ILE A 126 8.09 -6.80 6.91
CA ILE A 126 8.95 -7.03 8.09
C ILE A 126 9.35 -5.69 8.74
N ALA A 127 9.69 -4.68 7.93
CA ALA A 127 10.06 -3.36 8.45
C ALA A 127 8.91 -2.72 9.25
N LEU A 128 7.67 -2.81 8.74
CA LEU A 128 6.46 -2.31 9.40
C LEU A 128 6.16 -3.12 10.66
N TRP A 129 6.27 -4.45 10.63
CA TRP A 129 6.13 -5.30 11.81
C TRP A 129 7.05 -4.86 12.95
N ARG A 130 8.33 -4.65 12.64
CA ARG A 130 9.36 -4.23 13.61
C ARG A 130 9.25 -2.77 14.04
N SER A 131 8.36 -1.98 13.42
CA SER A 131 8.23 -0.55 13.68
C SER A 131 7.19 -0.18 14.73
N LYS A 132 6.56 -1.16 15.41
CA LYS A 132 5.53 -0.95 16.45
C LYS A 132 5.81 0.26 17.35
N ALA A 133 7.01 0.29 17.95
CA ALA A 133 7.39 1.33 18.91
C ALA A 133 7.34 2.76 18.34
N ARG A 134 7.47 2.93 17.02
CA ARG A 134 7.41 4.25 16.36
C ARG A 134 5.99 4.81 16.22
N PHE A 135 4.98 3.94 16.28
CA PHE A 135 3.57 4.33 16.18
C PHE A 135 2.89 4.40 17.55
N GLN A 136 3.53 3.89 18.62
CA GLN A 136 2.96 4.01 19.96
C GLN A 136 3.18 5.44 20.49
N PRO A 137 2.18 6.03 21.15
CA PRO A 137 2.38 7.26 21.89
C PRO A 137 3.46 7.04 22.96
N THR A 138 4.33 8.02 23.17
CA THR A 138 5.19 8.02 24.35
C THR A 138 4.29 8.21 25.57
N THR A 139 3.97 7.14 26.28
CA THR A 139 3.40 7.23 27.62
C THR A 139 4.46 7.82 28.53
N THR A 140 4.37 9.11 28.82
CA THR A 140 5.08 9.70 29.96
C THR A 140 4.38 9.18 31.22
N PRO A 141 5.09 8.49 32.14
CA PRO A 141 4.53 8.06 33.42
C PRO A 141 4.15 9.25 34.31
#